data_AF-A0A2V9BKN8-F1
#
_entry.id   AF-A0A2V9BKN8-F1
#
_cell.length_a   1.000
_cell.length_b   1.000
_cell.length_c   1.000
_cell.angle_alpha   90.00
_cell.angle_beta   90.00
_cell.angle_gamma   90.00
#
_symmetry.space_group_name_H-M   'P 1'
#
loop_
_entity.id
_entity.type
_entity.pdbx_description
1 polymer ?
#
loop_
_entity_poly.entity_id
_entity_poly.type
_entity_poly.pdbx_seq_one_letter_code
_entity_poly.pdbx_strand_id
1 'polypeptide(L)'
;MSVREGNSETVRRNAARHVAVWIGVYTGLALSISLAAWIIVANRFPFLEPFDRERNLAATTLIGLFALIPVMRYMNAPRSLVMSGLVAWGMLSFSYRLLCIFFPRLSGIRTPTQVLMFGALFYLISATVAWMVAVVWKVRQSDSSHSHVNR
;
A
#
# COMPACT_ATOMS: atom_id res chain seq x y z
N MET A 1 -36.28 -8.82 -15.11
CA MET A 1 -34.95 -9.46 -15.03
C MET A 1 -33.82 -8.47 -14.69
N SER A 2 -33.83 -7.26 -15.27
CA SER A 2 -32.85 -6.16 -15.04
C SER A 2 -32.61 -5.71 -13.57
N VAL A 3 -33.64 -5.68 -12.71
CA VAL A 3 -33.49 -5.20 -11.31
C VAL A 3 -32.65 -6.13 -10.43
N ARG A 4 -32.69 -7.45 -10.68
CA ARG A 4 -31.99 -8.45 -9.85
C ARG A 4 -30.48 -8.48 -10.14
N GLU A 5 -30.10 -8.24 -11.39
CA GLU A 5 -28.69 -8.15 -11.81
C GLU A 5 -28.01 -6.88 -11.27
N GLY A 6 -28.71 -5.73 -11.32
CA GLY A 6 -28.20 -4.47 -10.76
C GLY A 6 -27.89 -4.56 -9.26
N ASN A 7 -28.70 -5.28 -8.49
CA ASN A 7 -28.45 -5.50 -7.05
C ASN A 7 -27.24 -6.42 -6.79
N SER A 8 -26.98 -7.38 -7.68
CA SER A 8 -25.86 -8.31 -7.52
C SER A 8 -24.49 -7.66 -7.76
N GLU A 9 -24.41 -6.75 -8.74
CA GLU A 9 -23.17 -6.02 -9.03
C GLU A 9 -22.79 -5.04 -7.92
N THR A 10 -23.75 -4.30 -7.37
CA THR A 10 -23.52 -3.34 -6.29
C THR A 10 -23.01 -4.05 -5.04
N VAL A 11 -23.62 -5.18 -4.65
CA VAL A 11 -23.16 -6.02 -3.54
C VAL A 11 -21.73 -6.49 -3.77
N ARG A 12 -21.40 -6.99 -4.97
CA ARG A 12 -20.03 -7.44 -5.30
C ARG A 12 -19.00 -6.30 -5.23
N ARG A 13 -19.34 -5.12 -5.75
CA ARG A 13 -18.48 -3.93 -5.70
C ARG A 13 -18.26 -3.46 -4.26
N ASN A 14 -19.31 -3.47 -3.44
CA ASN A 14 -19.23 -3.09 -2.03
C ASN A 14 -18.38 -4.08 -1.24
N ALA A 15 -18.55 -5.39 -1.47
CA ALA A 15 -17.72 -6.42 -0.86
C ALA A 15 -16.23 -6.26 -1.25
N ALA A 16 -15.94 -6.02 -2.53
CA ALA A 16 -14.56 -5.82 -2.98
C ALA A 16 -13.91 -4.57 -2.35
N ARG A 17 -14.66 -3.46 -2.23
CA ARG A 17 -14.20 -2.25 -1.53
C ARG A 17 -13.94 -2.51 -0.05
N HIS A 18 -14.87 -3.20 0.61
CA HIS A 18 -14.75 -3.56 2.01
C HIS A 18 -13.47 -4.38 2.26
N VAL A 19 -13.24 -5.42 1.44
CA VAL A 19 -12.01 -6.24 1.53
C VAL A 19 -10.76 -5.40 1.25
N ALA A 20 -10.79 -4.50 0.26
CA ALA A 20 -9.66 -3.62 -0.03
C ALA A 20 -9.31 -2.71 1.16
N VAL A 21 -10.31 -2.11 1.80
CA VAL A 21 -10.11 -1.29 3.00
C VAL A 21 -9.47 -2.11 4.12
N TRP A 22 -9.97 -3.32 4.40
CA TRP A 22 -9.38 -4.17 5.45
C TRP A 22 -7.95 -4.60 5.17
N ILE A 23 -7.60 -4.93 3.92
CA ILE A 23 -6.20 -5.18 3.55
C ILE A 23 -5.36 -3.94 3.81
N GLY A 24 -5.88 -2.75 3.48
CA GLY A 24 -5.24 -1.49 3.80
C GLY A 24 -5.03 -1.31 5.31
N VAL A 25 -6.04 -1.63 6.13
CA VAL A 25 -5.97 -1.52 7.59
C VAL A 25 -4.90 -2.46 8.17
N TYR A 26 -4.90 -3.74 7.79
CA TYR A 26 -3.92 -4.70 8.30
C TYR A 26 -2.49 -4.33 7.87
N THR A 27 -2.33 -3.91 6.61
CA THR A 27 -1.03 -3.44 6.11
C THR A 27 -0.58 -2.19 6.84
N GLY A 28 -1.48 -1.23 7.03
CA GLY A 28 -1.22 0.01 7.77
C GLY A 28 -0.82 -0.26 9.21
N LEU A 29 -1.51 -1.19 9.89
CA LEU A 29 -1.16 -1.60 11.25
C LEU A 29 0.24 -2.23 11.32
N ALA A 30 0.57 -3.14 10.41
CA ALA A 30 1.88 -3.76 10.34
C ALA A 30 2.99 -2.72 10.08
N LEU A 31 2.77 -1.79 9.14
CA LEU A 31 3.68 -0.68 8.86
C LEU A 31 3.88 0.21 10.09
N SER A 32 2.79 0.61 10.74
CA SER A 32 2.81 1.47 11.93
C SER A 32 3.55 0.83 13.10
N ILE A 33 3.27 -0.44 13.40
CA ILE A 33 3.96 -1.18 14.47
C ILE A 33 5.45 -1.31 14.15
N SER A 34 5.80 -1.65 12.90
CA SER A 34 7.20 -1.78 12.48
C SER A 34 7.96 -0.46 12.60
N LEU A 35 7.36 0.65 12.16
CA LEU A 35 7.92 1.98 12.29
C LEU A 35 8.11 2.39 13.76
N ALA A 36 7.09 2.16 14.60
CA ALA A 36 7.14 2.51 16.01
C ALA A 36 8.22 1.69 16.74
N ALA A 37 8.24 0.37 16.53
CA ALA A 37 9.25 -0.52 17.07
C ALA A 37 10.65 -0.08 16.62
N TRP A 38 10.82 0.24 15.35
CA TRP A 38 12.06 0.77 14.80
C TRP A 38 12.54 2.03 15.51
N ILE A 39 11.66 3.05 15.63
CA ILE A 39 12.01 4.32 16.27
C ILE A 39 12.35 4.09 17.75
N ILE A 40 11.59 3.26 18.46
CA ILE A 40 11.89 2.96 19.86
C ILE A 40 13.26 2.29 19.99
N VAL A 41 13.54 1.28 19.18
CA VAL A 41 14.81 0.55 19.22
C VAL A 41 15.98 1.48 18.93
N ALA A 42 15.87 2.31 17.90
CA ALA A 42 16.91 3.26 17.52
C ALA A 42 17.20 4.33 18.59
N ASN A 43 16.21 4.70 19.42
CA ASN A 43 16.38 5.73 20.45
C ASN A 43 16.68 5.18 21.85
N ARG A 44 16.40 3.90 22.13
CA ARG A 44 16.54 3.30 23.47
C ARG A 44 17.75 2.38 23.63
N PHE A 45 18.34 1.90 22.53
CA PHE A 45 19.42 0.93 22.57
C PHE A 45 20.70 1.47 21.92
N PRO A 46 21.48 2.30 22.64
CA PRO A 46 22.72 2.90 22.11
C PRO A 46 23.81 1.86 21.78
N PHE A 47 23.73 0.65 22.32
CA PHE A 47 24.63 -0.45 21.94
C PHE A 47 24.50 -0.87 20.47
N LEU A 48 23.42 -0.46 19.78
CA LEU A 48 23.20 -0.70 18.35
C LEU A 48 23.74 0.41 17.45
N GLU A 49 24.35 1.47 18.00
CA GLU A 49 24.95 2.58 17.23
C GLU A 49 25.99 2.09 16.20
N PRO A 50 26.89 1.14 16.52
CA PRO A 50 27.84 0.61 15.52
C PRO A 50 27.14 -0.06 14.32
N PHE A 51 25.90 -0.55 14.52
CA PHE A 51 25.10 -1.25 13.52
C PHE A 51 24.02 -0.35 12.89
N ASP A 52 24.13 0.97 13.03
CA ASP A 52 23.11 1.92 12.57
C ASP A 52 22.70 1.69 11.11
N ARG A 53 23.66 1.38 10.22
CA ARG A 53 23.38 1.09 8.80
C ARG A 53 22.55 -0.18 8.62
N GLU A 54 22.94 -1.28 9.28
CA GLU A 54 22.26 -2.58 9.16
C GLU A 54 20.85 -2.51 9.76
N ARG A 55 20.73 -1.87 10.93
CA ARG A 55 19.48 -1.62 11.63
C ARG A 55 18.53 -0.84 10.68
N ASN A 56 19.01 0.27 10.10
CA ASN A 56 18.22 1.11 9.20
C ASN A 56 17.83 0.38 7.91
N LEU A 57 18.74 -0.41 7.35
CA LEU A 57 18.49 -1.20 6.16
C LEU A 57 17.41 -2.26 6.42
N ALA A 58 17.52 -3.00 7.53
CA ALA A 58 16.52 -3.99 7.91
C ALA A 58 15.13 -3.38 8.10
N ALA A 59 15.04 -2.23 8.79
CA ALA A 59 13.77 -1.54 8.98
C ALA A 59 13.18 -1.01 7.67
N THR A 60 14.02 -0.41 6.82
CA THR A 60 13.59 0.09 5.51
C THR A 60 13.10 -1.04 4.61
N THR A 61 13.83 -2.16 4.59
CA THR A 61 13.43 -3.36 3.84
C THR A 61 12.11 -3.92 4.36
N LEU A 62 11.94 -4.05 5.68
CA LEU A 62 10.71 -4.57 6.28
C LEU A 62 9.50 -3.69 5.95
N ILE A 63 9.65 -2.37 6.11
CA ILE A 63 8.61 -1.39 5.74
C ILE A 63 8.30 -1.47 4.24
N GLY A 64 9.33 -1.58 3.39
CA GLY A 64 9.18 -1.74 1.95
C GLY A 64 8.41 -3.01 1.57
N LEU A 65 8.73 -4.14 2.20
CA LEU A 65 8.03 -5.41 1.98
C LEU A 65 6.55 -5.32 2.36
N PHE A 66 6.22 -4.71 3.50
CA PHE A 66 4.83 -4.50 3.89
C PHE A 66 4.11 -3.53 2.96
N ALA A 67 4.77 -2.46 2.51
CA ALA A 67 4.20 -1.51 1.55
C ALA A 67 3.91 -2.15 0.17
N LEU A 68 4.57 -3.25 -0.18
CA LEU A 68 4.31 -3.98 -1.41
C LEU A 68 3.10 -4.91 -1.33
N ILE A 69 2.58 -5.23 -0.14
CA ILE A 69 1.43 -6.14 0.03
C ILE A 69 0.22 -5.71 -0.83
N PRO A 70 -0.25 -4.45 -0.77
CA PRO A 70 -1.39 -4.02 -1.58
C PRO A 70 -1.09 -4.03 -3.08
N VAL A 71 0.15 -3.73 -3.46
CA VAL A 71 0.61 -3.71 -4.85
C VAL A 71 0.54 -5.11 -5.44
N MET A 72 1.13 -6.09 -4.77
CA MET A 72 1.12 -7.49 -5.21
C MET A 72 -0.30 -8.06 -5.23
N ARG A 73 -1.12 -7.73 -4.22
CA ARG A 73 -2.48 -8.26 -4.10
C ARG A 73 -3.44 -7.72 -5.17
N TYR A 74 -3.29 -6.46 -5.56
CA TYR A 74 -4.23 -5.74 -6.41
C TYR A 74 -3.62 -5.24 -7.73
N MET A 75 -2.56 -5.90 -8.23
CA MET A 75 -1.91 -5.56 -9.51
C MET A 75 -2.88 -5.56 -10.70
N ASN A 76 -3.95 -6.37 -10.66
CA ASN A 76 -4.98 -6.41 -11.71
C ASN A 76 -6.24 -5.59 -11.36
N ALA A 77 -6.24 -4.88 -10.23
CA ALA A 77 -7.37 -4.13 -9.70
C ALA A 77 -6.91 -2.74 -9.20
N PRO A 78 -6.54 -1.82 -10.11
CA PRO A 78 -5.87 -0.57 -9.77
C PRO A 78 -6.67 0.31 -8.80
N ARG A 79 -8.00 0.30 -8.88
CA ARG A 79 -8.86 1.03 -7.92
C ARG A 79 -8.74 0.49 -6.49
N SER A 80 -8.75 -0.83 -6.32
CA SER A 80 -8.58 -1.46 -5.02
C SER A 80 -7.16 -1.27 -4.49
N LEU A 81 -6.15 -1.25 -5.37
CA LEU A 81 -4.76 -0.93 -5.03
C LEU A 81 -4.65 0.46 -4.43
N VAL A 82 -5.16 1.50 -5.11
CA VAL A 82 -5.12 2.87 -4.58
C VAL A 82 -5.84 2.97 -3.25
N MET A 83 -7.05 2.41 -3.13
CA MET A 83 -7.81 2.47 -1.87
C MET A 83 -7.07 1.81 -0.71
N SER A 84 -6.65 0.56 -0.88
CA SER A 84 -5.94 -0.19 0.16
C SER A 84 -4.59 0.45 0.51
N GLY A 85 -3.83 0.89 -0.50
CA GLY A 85 -2.55 1.57 -0.31
C GLY A 85 -2.67 2.91 0.42
N LEU A 86 -3.64 3.75 0.06
CA LEU A 86 -3.86 5.03 0.73
C LEU A 86 -4.33 4.84 2.19
N VAL A 87 -5.18 3.85 2.46
CA VAL A 87 -5.56 3.50 3.84
C VAL A 87 -4.33 3.08 4.64
N ALA A 88 -3.52 2.16 4.10
CA ALA A 88 -2.32 1.66 4.76
C ALA A 88 -1.32 2.79 5.05
N TRP A 89 -1.00 3.60 4.04
CA TRP A 89 -0.04 4.69 4.20
C TRP A 89 -0.58 5.86 5.02
N GLY A 90 -1.89 6.10 4.98
CA GLY A 90 -2.56 7.07 5.83
C GLY A 90 -2.39 6.72 7.30
N MET A 91 -2.61 5.44 7.66
CA MET A 91 -2.36 4.95 9.03
C MET A 91 -0.89 5.10 9.45
N LEU A 92 0.04 4.73 8.57
CA LEU A 92 1.48 4.91 8.80
C LEU A 92 1.82 6.38 9.03
N SER A 93 1.31 7.28 8.19
CA SER A 93 1.58 8.72 8.26
C SER A 93 0.99 9.35 9.51
N PHE A 94 -0.20 8.91 9.91
CA PHE A 94 -0.82 9.31 11.17
C PHE A 94 0.00 8.82 12.37
N SER A 95 0.48 7.58 12.33
CA SER A 95 1.34 7.03 13.39
C SER A 95 2.67 7.76 13.46
N TYR A 96 3.28 8.10 12.32
CA TYR A 96 4.46 8.95 12.25
C TYR A 96 4.21 10.33 12.88
N ARG A 97 3.04 10.95 12.62
CA ARG A 97 2.66 12.21 13.27
C ARG A 97 2.61 12.08 14.80
N LEU A 98 2.05 10.99 15.33
CA LEU A 98 2.04 10.74 16.77
C LEU A 98 3.45 10.58 17.32
N LEU A 99 4.31 9.84 16.62
CA LEU A 99 5.71 9.66 17.02
C LEU A 99 6.49 10.98 17.02
N CYS A 100 6.21 11.91 16.11
CA CYS A 100 6.82 13.24 16.12
C CYS A 100 6.48 14.06 17.38
N ILE A 101 5.36 13.79 18.07
CA ILE A 101 5.02 14.46 19.34
C ILE A 101 6.01 14.03 20.44
N PHE A 102 6.37 12.74 20.47
CA PHE A 102 7.30 12.18 21.45
C PHE A 102 8.77 12.37 21.07
N PHE A 103 9.06 12.42 19.76
CA PHE A 103 10.40 12.57 19.20
C PHE A 103 10.43 13.76 18.23
N PRO A 104 10.50 15.01 18.72
CA PRO A 104 10.36 16.22 17.90
C PRO A 104 11.40 16.30 16.77
N ARG A 105 12.61 15.78 16.99
CA ARG A 105 13.69 15.75 15.99
C ARG A 105 13.31 15.00 14.69
N LEU A 106 12.36 14.05 14.73
CA LEU A 106 11.86 13.36 13.53
C LEU A 106 11.26 14.34 12.52
N SER A 107 10.51 15.32 13.01
CA SER A 107 9.85 16.32 12.15
C SER A 107 10.85 17.24 11.42
N GLY A 108 12.08 17.34 11.92
CA GLY A 108 13.17 18.06 11.24
C GLY A 108 13.71 17.33 10.01
N ILE A 109 13.57 15.99 9.96
CA ILE A 109 14.02 15.17 8.82
C ILE A 109 12.93 15.15 7.74
N ARG A 110 11.70 14.82 8.13
CA ARG A 110 10.51 14.88 7.25
C ARG A 110 9.28 15.28 8.03
N THR A 111 8.47 16.14 7.42
CA THR A 111 7.18 16.49 7.99
C THR A 111 6.18 15.34 7.79
N PRO A 112 5.18 15.16 8.67
CA PRO A 112 4.16 14.13 8.49
C PRO A 112 3.39 14.26 7.17
N THR A 113 3.20 15.49 6.68
CA THR A 113 2.55 15.74 5.38
C THR A 113 3.43 15.27 4.21
N GLN A 114 4.74 15.47 4.27
CA GLN A 114 5.65 14.91 3.27
C GLN A 114 5.58 13.39 3.26
N VAL A 115 5.59 12.73 4.43
CA VAL A 115 5.46 11.27 4.53
C VAL A 115 4.18 10.78 3.86
N LEU A 116 3.05 11.45 4.09
CA LEU A 116 1.78 11.15 3.42
C LEU A 116 1.88 11.29 1.90
N MET A 117 2.47 12.39 1.42
CA MET A 117 2.65 12.64 -0.01
C MET A 117 3.51 11.56 -0.69
N PHE A 118 4.57 11.08 -0.04
CA PHE A 118 5.41 10.01 -0.59
C PHE A 118 4.63 8.73 -0.85
N GLY A 119 3.78 8.32 0.10
CA GLY A 119 2.95 7.14 -0.11
C GLY A 119 1.85 7.34 -1.12
N ALA A 120 1.20 8.51 -1.11
CA ALA A 120 0.19 8.83 -2.11
C ALA A 120 0.78 8.73 -3.53
N LEU A 121 1.95 9.34 -3.75
CA LEU A 121 2.67 9.24 -5.02
C LEU A 121 3.06 7.79 -5.33
N PHE A 122 3.62 7.06 -4.37
CA PHE A 122 4.02 5.66 -4.55
C PHE A 122 2.86 4.77 -5.00
N TYR A 123 1.71 4.86 -4.33
CA TYR A 123 0.54 4.03 -4.69
C TYR A 123 -0.17 4.51 -5.96
N LEU A 124 -0.15 5.80 -6.28
CA LEU A 124 -0.66 6.31 -7.57
C LEU A 124 0.20 5.83 -8.74
N ILE A 125 1.52 5.86 -8.62
CA ILE A 125 2.43 5.32 -9.62
C ILE A 125 2.20 3.81 -9.76
N SER A 126 2.15 3.08 -8.64
CA SER A 126 1.90 1.63 -8.64
C SER A 126 0.55 1.28 -9.30
N ALA A 127 -0.49 2.06 -9.02
CA ALA A 127 -1.80 1.89 -9.65
C ALA A 127 -1.78 2.17 -11.16
N THR A 128 -0.97 3.13 -11.59
CA THR A 128 -0.80 3.45 -13.01
C THR A 128 -0.13 2.28 -13.74
N VAL A 129 0.93 1.72 -13.17
CA VAL A 129 1.60 0.51 -13.70
C VAL A 129 0.66 -0.68 -13.71
N ALA A 130 -0.05 -0.93 -12.60
CA ALA A 130 -1.07 -1.98 -12.49
C ALA A 130 -2.16 -1.85 -13.58
N TRP A 131 -2.62 -0.62 -13.82
CA TRP A 131 -3.59 -0.35 -14.87
C TRP A 131 -3.03 -0.64 -16.27
N MET A 132 -1.80 -0.21 -16.57
CA MET A 132 -1.14 -0.53 -17.85
C MET A 132 -1.03 -2.04 -18.08
N VAL A 133 -0.57 -2.79 -17.07
CA VAL A 133 -0.48 -4.26 -17.13
C VAL A 133 -1.84 -4.88 -17.40
N ALA A 134 -2.89 -4.43 -16.71
CA ALA A 134 -4.24 -4.93 -16.91
C ALA A 134 -4.79 -4.64 -18.32
N VAL A 135 -4.46 -3.48 -18.91
CA VAL A 135 -4.83 -3.13 -20.28
C VAL A 135 -4.13 -4.06 -21.28
N VAL A 136 -2.80 -4.21 -21.17
CA VAL A 136 -2.01 -5.09 -22.05
C VAL A 136 -2.54 -6.52 -22.00
N TRP A 137 -2.85 -7.01 -20.80
CA TRP A 137 -3.37 -8.37 -20.60
C TRP A 137 -4.76 -8.56 -21.22
N LYS A 138 -5.63 -7.56 -21.15
CA LYS A 138 -6.95 -7.59 -21.80
C LYS A 138 -6.85 -7.64 -23.32
N VAL A 139 -5.98 -6.84 -23.92
CA VAL A 139 -5.77 -6.83 -25.38
C VAL A 139 -5.31 -8.21 -25.86
N ARG A 140 -4.33 -8.81 -25.17
CA ARG A 140 -3.82 -10.16 -25.52
C ARG A 140 -4.90 -11.26 -25.48
N GLN A 141 -5.85 -11.18 -24.56
CA GLN A 141 -6.97 -12.13 -24.49
C GLN A 141 -7.94 -11.97 -25.67
N SER A 142 -8.22 -10.72 -26.07
CA SER A 142 -9.10 -10.45 -27.20
C SER A 142 -8.50 -10.98 -28.51
N ASP A 143 -7.20 -10.79 -28.73
CA ASP A 143 -6.51 -11.29 -29.94
C ASP A 143 -6.51 -12.83 -30.01
N SER A 144 -6.31 -13.50 -28.87
CA SER A 144 -6.33 -14.97 -28.79
C SER A 144 -7.72 -15.55 -29.03
N SER A 145 -8.79 -14.79 -28.78
CA SER A 145 -10.16 -15.25 -28.97
C SER A 145 -10.59 -15.23 -30.44
N HIS A 146 -10.08 -14.26 -31.22
CA HIS A 146 -10.39 -14.14 -32.65
C HIS A 146 -9.69 -15.20 -33.52
N SER A 147 -8.53 -15.73 -33.10
CA SER A 147 -7.80 -16.76 -33.84
C SER A 147 -8.44 -18.15 -33.75
N HIS A 148 -9.22 -18.44 -32.70
CA HIS A 148 -9.92 -19.71 -32.52
C HIS A 148 -11.26 -19.81 -33.27
N VAL A 149 -11.82 -18.70 -33.74
CA VAL A 149 -13.11 -18.68 -34.47
C VAL A 149 -12.93 -18.89 -35.99
N ASN A 150 -11.73 -18.68 -36.51
CA ASN A 150 -11.41 -18.80 -37.95
C ASN A 150 -10.71 -20.11 -38.34
N ARG A 151 -10.81 -21.16 -37.51
CA ARG A 151 -10.23 -22.48 -37.77
C ARG A 151 -11.26 -23.57 -37.59
#